data_AF-A0A1I1V7R0-F1
#
_entry.id   AF-A0A1I1V7R0-F1
#
_cell.length_a   1.000
_cell.length_b   1.000
_cell.length_c   1.000
_cell.angle_alpha   90.00
_cell.angle_beta   90.00
_cell.angle_gamma   90.00
#
_symmetry.space_group_name_H-M   'P 1'
#
loop_
_entity.id
_entity.type
_entity.pdbx_description
1 polymer ?
#
loop_
_entity_poly.entity_id
_entity_poly.type
_entity_poly.pdbx_seq_one_letter_code
_entity_poly.pdbx_strand_id
1 'polypeptide(L)'
;MPARRPLLLAVLLAAALSAAPGAARDKKKEKDKVEELGAHHFGIVGHRAADGGEAALQALLDDAKDDKLDFLVVTGIKGAAEPCGDRVYQKRRDLFDKAKRPVILSITGSDWTGCRNSLGRTNAIERLNRLRELFYGEPESLGKEKLLVSRLSSSPRFRSYAENAHWQVGKVLYATINLPAANNNYLPAAGRNSEYEDRAVANRFWLNRLFAIAKQDKVDAVVLFGEGNMQPLLQPANGLRALLQRTPTGHDGFANTRRQVQQQAAKFKGQVLVVDSAGLPKESKPAIEWRGNLGHLSVGTHAVEVRVAGKGEKVFVLGEGLR
;
A
#
# COMPACT_ATOMS: atom_id res chain seq x y z
N MET A 1 -39.19 62.33 56.64
CA MET A 1 -38.53 63.00 57.79
C MET A 1 -38.74 62.13 59.03
N PRO A 2 -37.79 62.01 59.97
CA PRO A 2 -36.33 61.91 59.85
C PRO A 2 -35.81 60.59 60.50
N ALA A 3 -34.79 59.97 59.92
CA ALA A 3 -33.38 59.97 60.38
C ALA A 3 -33.09 59.23 61.69
N ARG A 4 -32.19 58.23 61.62
CA ARG A 4 -30.96 58.13 62.43
C ARG A 4 -30.12 56.90 62.01
N ARG A 5 -28.94 57.17 61.41
CA ARG A 5 -27.69 56.39 61.56
C ARG A 5 -27.18 56.58 63.02
N PRO A 6 -26.17 55.86 63.57
CA PRO A 6 -25.09 55.08 62.91
C PRO A 6 -24.68 53.76 63.62
N LEU A 7 -23.81 52.95 63.02
CA LEU A 7 -22.48 52.58 63.58
C LEU A 7 -21.73 51.62 62.64
N LEU A 8 -20.41 51.75 62.69
CA LEU A 8 -19.41 51.00 61.94
C LEU A 8 -19.36 49.51 62.33
N LEU A 9 -18.99 48.63 61.39
CA LEU A 9 -18.04 47.56 61.65
C LEU A 9 -17.33 47.17 60.35
N ALA A 10 -16.00 47.23 60.38
CA ALA A 10 -15.11 46.76 59.33
C ALA A 10 -14.93 45.24 59.45
N VAL A 11 -15.02 44.52 58.34
CA VAL A 11 -14.49 43.15 58.21
C VAL A 11 -13.72 43.05 56.90
N LEU A 12 -12.40 42.90 57.03
CA LEU A 12 -11.49 42.44 55.99
C LEU A 12 -11.79 40.98 55.65
N LEU A 13 -12.00 40.67 54.37
CA LEU A 13 -11.93 39.29 53.87
C LEU A 13 -10.85 39.21 52.78
N ALA A 14 -9.74 38.58 53.14
CA ALA A 14 -8.77 38.04 52.20
C ALA A 14 -8.96 36.52 52.15
N ALA A 15 -9.15 35.95 50.96
CA ALA A 15 -9.03 34.50 50.75
C ALA A 15 -8.70 34.16 49.28
N ALA A 16 -7.41 33.87 49.08
CA ALA A 16 -6.77 32.94 48.13
C ALA A 16 -7.39 32.67 46.74
N LEU A 17 -6.71 33.15 45.69
CA LEU A 17 -6.72 32.49 44.37
C LEU A 17 -5.91 31.19 44.44
N SER A 18 -6.58 30.05 44.49
CA SER A 18 -5.98 28.75 44.20
C SER A 18 -5.86 28.59 42.68
N ALA A 19 -4.66 28.82 42.12
CA ALA A 19 -4.35 28.46 40.75
C ALA A 19 -4.29 26.92 40.62
N ALA A 20 -5.30 26.32 39.98
CA ALA A 20 -5.34 24.89 39.70
C ALA A 20 -4.42 24.53 38.51
N PRO A 21 -3.47 23.58 38.66
CA PRO A 21 -2.69 23.04 37.54
C PRO A 21 -3.47 21.90 36.85
N GLY A 22 -4.68 22.18 36.35
CA GLY A 22 -5.53 21.17 35.70
C GLY A 22 -5.45 21.19 34.17
N ALA A 23 -5.39 22.37 33.56
CA ALA A 23 -5.58 22.53 32.12
C ALA A 23 -4.39 22.08 31.24
N ALA A 24 -3.19 21.98 31.79
CA ALA A 24 -1.99 21.58 31.04
C ALA A 24 -1.88 20.05 30.85
N ARG A 25 -2.45 19.26 31.79
CA ARG A 25 -2.38 17.79 31.77
C ARG A 25 -3.41 17.20 30.79
N ASP A 26 -4.60 17.79 30.70
CA ASP A 26 -5.64 17.38 29.76
C ASP A 26 -5.29 17.71 28.30
N LYS A 27 -4.74 18.91 28.05
CA LYS A 27 -4.23 19.26 26.71
C LYS A 27 -3.09 18.36 26.26
N LYS A 28 -2.24 17.88 27.17
CA LYS A 28 -1.17 16.92 26.86
C LYS A 28 -1.74 15.54 26.54
N LYS A 29 -2.67 15.01 27.35
CA LYS A 29 -3.35 13.74 27.10
C LYS A 29 -4.18 13.74 25.80
N GLU A 30 -4.83 14.84 25.47
CA GLU A 30 -5.62 14.98 24.25
C GLU A 30 -4.73 15.12 23.01
N LYS A 31 -3.61 15.85 23.13
CA LYS A 31 -2.60 15.95 22.07
C LYS A 31 -1.85 14.63 21.87
N ASP A 32 -1.51 13.91 22.94
CA ASP A 32 -0.89 12.57 22.89
C ASP A 32 -1.86 11.55 22.26
N LYS A 33 -3.17 11.61 22.57
CA LYS A 33 -4.20 10.78 21.91
C LYS A 33 -4.39 11.11 20.42
N VAL A 34 -4.32 12.39 20.05
CA VAL A 34 -4.38 12.83 18.63
C VAL A 34 -3.07 12.48 17.89
N GLU A 35 -1.93 12.45 18.56
CA GLU A 35 -0.66 11.97 18.02
C GLU A 35 -0.63 10.43 17.85
N GLU A 36 -1.32 9.67 18.71
CA GLU A 36 -1.53 8.22 18.57
C GLU A 36 -2.47 7.85 17.40
N LEU A 37 -3.52 8.65 17.14
CA LEU A 37 -4.59 8.38 16.17
C LEU A 37 -4.15 8.26 14.69
N GLY A 38 -2.85 8.43 14.39
CA GLY A 38 -2.27 8.23 13.05
C GLY A 38 -1.11 7.23 12.99
N ALA A 39 -0.57 6.82 14.14
CA ALA A 39 0.52 5.86 14.18
C ALA A 39 -0.01 4.44 14.03
N HIS A 40 0.57 3.68 13.10
CA HIS A 40 0.14 2.31 12.81
C HIS A 40 1.25 1.56 12.09
N HIS A 41 1.15 0.24 12.07
CA HIS A 41 2.18 -0.63 11.52
C HIS A 41 1.56 -1.56 10.48
N PHE A 42 2.23 -1.72 9.35
CA PHE A 42 1.80 -2.71 8.36
C PHE A 42 2.96 -3.60 7.92
N GLY A 43 2.65 -4.87 7.70
CA GLY A 43 3.59 -5.83 7.14
C GLY A 43 3.49 -5.88 5.62
N ILE A 44 4.60 -6.14 4.95
CA ILE A 44 4.66 -6.50 3.54
C ILE A 44 5.36 -7.85 3.43
N VAL A 45 4.71 -8.82 2.80
CA VAL A 45 5.30 -10.12 2.48
C VAL A 45 5.53 -10.18 0.97
N GLY A 46 6.80 -10.17 0.57
CA GLY A 46 7.21 -10.45 -0.81
C GLY A 46 6.73 -11.83 -1.25
N HIS A 47 6.13 -11.99 -2.44
CA HIS A 47 5.76 -13.33 -2.91
C HIS A 47 6.93 -14.31 -2.92
N ARG A 48 8.14 -13.83 -3.21
CA ARG A 48 9.36 -14.65 -3.19
C ARG A 48 9.78 -15.10 -1.79
N ALA A 49 9.32 -14.41 -0.74
CA ALA A 49 9.49 -14.89 0.64
C ALA A 49 8.66 -16.17 0.88
N ALA A 50 7.55 -16.33 0.15
CA ALA A 50 6.65 -17.47 0.23
C ALA A 50 6.98 -18.59 -0.79
N ASP A 51 8.12 -18.53 -1.50
CA ASP A 51 8.52 -19.53 -2.51
C ASP A 51 8.70 -20.95 -1.94
N GLY A 52 8.82 -21.09 -0.61
CA GLY A 52 8.83 -22.39 0.09
C GLY A 52 7.45 -23.10 0.16
N GLY A 53 6.43 -22.58 -0.54
CA GLY A 53 5.10 -23.17 -0.64
C GLY A 53 4.20 -22.91 0.57
N GLU A 54 3.20 -23.77 0.76
CA GLU A 54 2.15 -23.60 1.78
C GLU A 54 2.71 -23.42 3.19
N ALA A 55 3.74 -24.20 3.56
CA ALA A 55 4.32 -24.14 4.89
C ALA A 55 5.09 -22.83 5.14
N ALA A 56 5.85 -22.35 4.15
CA ALA A 56 6.54 -21.07 4.25
C ALA A 56 5.55 -19.90 4.30
N LEU A 57 4.50 -19.95 3.48
CA LEU A 57 3.43 -18.94 3.52
C LEU A 57 2.72 -18.94 4.87
N GLN A 58 2.34 -20.10 5.40
CA GLN A 58 1.71 -20.21 6.71
C GLN A 58 2.62 -19.66 7.81
N ALA A 59 3.91 -20.01 7.78
CA ALA A 59 4.90 -19.48 8.71
C ALA A 59 4.97 -17.95 8.64
N LEU A 60 4.92 -17.33 7.45
CA LEU A 60 4.94 -15.86 7.33
C LEU A 60 3.63 -15.21 7.80
N LEU A 61 2.49 -15.86 7.60
CA LEU A 61 1.20 -15.36 8.12
C LEU A 61 1.12 -15.44 9.64
N ASP A 62 1.78 -16.45 10.24
CA ASP A 62 1.85 -16.68 11.68
C ASP A 62 2.98 -15.89 12.37
N ASP A 63 4.17 -15.84 11.76
CA ASP A 63 5.39 -15.15 12.24
C ASP A 63 5.38 -13.66 11.92
N ALA A 64 4.29 -13.10 11.41
CA ALA A 64 4.02 -11.68 11.52
C ALA A 64 3.92 -11.31 13.02
N LYS A 65 5.07 -11.29 13.71
CA LYS A 65 5.27 -11.12 15.15
C LYS A 65 5.01 -9.68 15.50
N ASP A 66 3.74 -9.33 15.60
CA ASP A 66 3.28 -8.40 16.61
C ASP A 66 1.75 -8.47 16.66
N ASP A 67 1.18 -8.38 17.87
CA ASP A 67 -0.21 -7.95 18.07
C ASP A 67 -0.40 -6.47 17.66
N LYS A 68 0.61 -5.86 17.02
CA LYS A 68 0.66 -4.45 16.61
C LYS A 68 0.52 -4.20 15.11
N LEU A 69 0.57 -5.21 14.23
CA LEU A 69 0.32 -4.94 12.79
C LEU A 69 -1.18 -4.79 12.54
N ASP A 70 -1.57 -3.61 12.06
CA ASP A 70 -2.94 -3.27 11.69
C ASP A 70 -3.41 -4.03 10.44
N PHE A 71 -2.49 -4.33 9.52
CA PHE A 71 -2.76 -5.17 8.35
C PHE A 71 -1.48 -5.73 7.72
N LEU A 72 -1.65 -6.75 6.88
CA LEU A 72 -0.60 -7.37 6.08
C LEU A 72 -0.89 -7.18 4.59
N VAL A 73 0.12 -6.79 3.81
CA VAL A 73 0.07 -6.82 2.35
C VAL A 73 0.90 -8.00 1.86
N VAL A 74 0.24 -8.99 1.26
CA VAL A 74 0.92 -10.12 0.62
C VAL A 74 0.99 -9.85 -0.87
N THR A 75 2.20 -9.81 -1.40
CA THR A 75 2.47 -9.43 -2.80
C THR A 75 2.59 -10.66 -3.70
N GLY A 76 1.57 -11.51 -3.70
CA GLY A 76 1.37 -12.66 -4.60
C GLY A 76 0.84 -13.90 -3.88
N ILE A 77 0.29 -14.85 -4.64
CA ILE A 77 -0.42 -16.02 -4.11
C ILE A 77 0.49 -17.24 -4.13
N LYS A 78 1.22 -17.46 -5.21
CA LYS A 78 1.97 -18.69 -5.44
C LYS A 78 3.28 -18.47 -6.20
N GLY A 79 4.24 -19.35 -5.94
CA GLY A 79 5.55 -19.44 -6.60
C GLY A 79 5.43 -19.45 -8.11
N ALA A 80 6.47 -18.95 -8.77
CA ALA A 80 6.61 -19.08 -10.22
C ALA A 80 6.65 -20.56 -10.67
N ALA A 81 7.22 -21.44 -9.85
CA ALA A 81 7.27 -22.89 -10.10
C ALA A 81 5.99 -23.64 -9.68
N GLU A 82 5.09 -22.99 -8.93
CA GLU A 82 3.86 -23.63 -8.47
C GLU A 82 2.78 -23.64 -9.57
N PRO A 83 2.00 -24.73 -9.69
CA PRO A 83 1.00 -24.84 -10.73
C PRO A 83 -0.14 -23.85 -10.52
N CYS A 84 -0.69 -23.32 -11.62
CA CYS A 84 -1.82 -22.38 -11.62
C CYS A 84 -3.18 -23.07 -11.47
N GLY A 85 -3.25 -24.14 -10.67
CA GLY A 85 -4.46 -24.93 -10.50
C GLY A 85 -5.40 -24.36 -9.43
N ASP A 86 -6.71 -24.54 -9.60
CA ASP A 86 -7.73 -24.09 -8.65
C ASP A 86 -7.49 -24.63 -7.23
N ARG A 87 -7.00 -25.87 -7.11
CA ARG A 87 -6.64 -26.46 -5.82
C ARG A 87 -5.54 -25.68 -5.09
N VAL A 88 -4.56 -25.15 -5.84
CA VAL A 88 -3.50 -24.31 -5.27
C VAL A 88 -4.13 -23.03 -4.75
N TYR A 89 -4.84 -22.29 -5.62
CA TYR A 89 -5.46 -21.01 -5.22
C TYR A 89 -6.44 -21.17 -4.05
N GLN A 90 -7.28 -22.20 -4.04
CA GLN A 90 -8.22 -22.45 -2.95
C GLN A 90 -7.49 -22.68 -1.63
N LYS A 91 -6.45 -23.52 -1.62
CA LYS A 91 -5.67 -23.72 -0.41
C LYS A 91 -5.03 -22.41 0.08
N ARG A 92 -4.54 -21.55 -0.81
CA ARG A 92 -3.95 -20.26 -0.40
C ARG A 92 -5.01 -19.31 0.14
N ARG A 93 -6.19 -19.30 -0.47
CA ARG A 93 -7.37 -18.60 0.05
C ARG A 93 -7.68 -19.06 1.49
N ASP A 94 -7.68 -20.36 1.74
CA ASP A 94 -7.94 -20.90 3.08
C ASP A 94 -6.86 -20.50 4.10
N LEU A 95 -5.59 -20.38 3.69
CA LEU A 95 -4.51 -19.88 4.55
C LEU A 95 -4.70 -18.38 4.86
N PHE A 96 -4.98 -17.57 3.84
CA PHE A 96 -5.20 -16.13 4.03
C PHE A 96 -6.43 -15.83 4.90
N ASP A 97 -7.53 -16.59 4.76
CA ASP A 97 -8.72 -16.41 5.60
C ASP A 97 -8.49 -16.81 7.07
N LYS A 98 -7.50 -17.67 7.35
CA LYS A 98 -7.13 -18.06 8.72
C LYS A 98 -6.20 -17.05 9.40
N ALA A 99 -5.55 -16.18 8.64
CA ALA A 99 -4.69 -15.13 9.20
C ALA A 99 -5.47 -14.30 10.22
N LYS A 100 -4.87 -14.00 11.38
CA LYS A 100 -5.57 -13.30 12.46
C LYS A 100 -5.99 -11.88 12.06
N ARG A 101 -5.09 -11.17 11.40
CA ARG A 101 -5.20 -9.76 11.00
C ARG A 101 -5.74 -9.61 9.57
N PRO A 102 -6.14 -8.39 9.15
CA PRO A 102 -6.50 -8.11 7.77
C PRO A 102 -5.36 -8.42 6.80
N VAL A 103 -5.66 -9.16 5.73
CA VAL A 103 -4.73 -9.49 4.65
C VAL A 103 -5.21 -8.85 3.35
N ILE A 104 -4.40 -7.94 2.81
CA ILE A 104 -4.57 -7.37 1.47
C ILE A 104 -3.66 -8.14 0.52
N LEU A 105 -4.26 -8.72 -0.51
CA LEU A 105 -3.55 -9.44 -1.55
C LEU A 105 -3.31 -8.56 -2.77
N SER A 106 -2.05 -8.36 -3.15
CA SER A 106 -1.65 -7.75 -4.42
C SER A 106 -1.11 -8.83 -5.36
N ILE A 107 -1.84 -9.13 -6.45
CA ILE A 107 -1.47 -10.20 -7.38
C ILE A 107 -0.18 -9.88 -8.15
N THR A 108 0.49 -10.95 -8.55
CA THR A 108 1.74 -10.95 -9.31
C THR A 108 1.58 -11.67 -10.65
N GLY A 109 2.60 -11.60 -11.50
CA GLY A 109 2.67 -12.29 -12.76
C GLY A 109 2.75 -13.80 -12.60
N SER A 110 3.43 -14.31 -11.55
CA SER A 110 3.42 -15.75 -11.26
C SER A 110 2.00 -16.25 -10.99
N ASP A 111 1.12 -15.40 -10.43
CA ASP A 111 -0.26 -15.77 -10.14
C ASP A 111 -1.13 -15.94 -11.39
N TRP A 112 -0.85 -15.24 -12.49
CA TRP A 112 -1.69 -15.31 -13.69
C TRP A 112 -0.94 -15.16 -15.02
N THR A 113 -0.12 -14.12 -15.24
CA THR A 113 0.55 -13.89 -16.56
C THR A 113 1.47 -15.03 -16.96
N GLY A 114 2.16 -15.62 -15.97
CA GLY A 114 3.07 -16.76 -16.13
C GLY A 114 2.38 -18.09 -16.33
N CYS A 115 1.05 -18.17 -16.15
CA CYS A 115 0.34 -19.43 -16.20
C CYS A 115 0.27 -20.03 -17.61
N ARG A 116 0.51 -21.33 -17.68
CA ARG A 116 0.46 -22.13 -18.90
C ARG A 116 -0.36 -23.39 -18.65
N ASN A 117 -1.10 -23.84 -19.66
CA ASN A 117 -1.81 -25.11 -19.63
C ASN A 117 -0.87 -26.29 -19.98
N SER A 118 -1.40 -27.52 -19.96
CA SER A 118 -0.64 -28.74 -20.26
C SER A 118 -0.05 -28.79 -21.68
N LEU A 119 -0.57 -27.98 -22.60
CA LEU A 119 -0.06 -27.83 -23.97
C LEU A 119 0.93 -26.66 -24.11
N GLY A 120 1.35 -26.04 -22.99
CA GLY A 120 2.25 -24.89 -22.98
C GLY A 120 1.63 -23.58 -23.46
N ARG A 121 0.32 -23.53 -23.71
CA ARG A 121 -0.38 -22.30 -24.12
C ARG A 121 -0.72 -21.44 -22.91
N THR A 122 -0.70 -20.12 -23.08
CA THR A 122 -1.13 -19.19 -22.02
C THR A 122 -2.62 -19.34 -21.70
N ASN A 123 -2.94 -19.35 -20.42
CA ASN A 123 -4.30 -19.25 -19.88
C ASN A 123 -4.45 -18.06 -18.93
N ALA A 124 -3.59 -17.04 -19.09
CA ALA A 124 -3.46 -15.91 -18.16
C ALA A 124 -4.78 -15.18 -17.87
N ILE A 125 -5.62 -14.91 -18.89
CA ILE A 125 -6.88 -14.18 -18.71
C ILE A 125 -7.91 -14.99 -17.93
N GLU A 126 -8.00 -16.28 -18.24
CA GLU A 126 -8.87 -17.20 -17.51
C GLU A 126 -8.45 -17.30 -16.04
N ARG A 127 -7.14 -17.43 -15.79
CA ARG A 127 -6.60 -17.41 -14.42
C ARG A 127 -6.85 -16.08 -13.71
N LEU A 128 -6.62 -14.95 -14.35
CA LEU A 128 -6.88 -13.63 -13.77
C LEU A 128 -8.36 -13.46 -13.37
N ASN A 129 -9.30 -13.91 -14.20
CA ASN A 129 -10.72 -13.89 -13.87
C ASN A 129 -11.03 -14.80 -12.67
N ARG A 130 -10.44 -16.00 -12.63
CA ARG A 130 -10.59 -16.92 -11.50
C ARG A 130 -10.08 -16.31 -10.19
N LEU A 131 -8.94 -15.61 -10.24
CA LEU A 131 -8.40 -14.90 -9.08
C LEU A 131 -9.35 -13.78 -8.60
N ARG A 132 -9.99 -13.06 -9.53
CA ARG A 132 -10.96 -12.01 -9.19
C ARG A 132 -12.19 -12.53 -8.47
N GLU A 133 -12.74 -13.64 -8.95
CA GLU A 133 -13.84 -14.33 -8.28
C GLU A 133 -13.42 -14.81 -6.89
N LEU A 134 -12.24 -15.44 -6.80
CA LEU A 134 -11.81 -16.12 -5.58
C LEU A 134 -11.29 -15.18 -4.50
N PHE A 135 -10.67 -14.04 -4.82
CA PHE A 135 -10.01 -13.19 -3.83
C PHE A 135 -10.61 -11.80 -3.69
N TYR A 136 -11.43 -11.35 -4.65
CA TYR A 136 -11.85 -9.96 -4.76
C TYR A 136 -13.37 -9.76 -4.90
N GLY A 137 -14.16 -10.77 -4.54
CA GLY A 137 -15.63 -10.71 -4.59
C GLY A 137 -16.25 -9.74 -3.58
N GLU A 138 -15.63 -9.59 -2.41
CA GLU A 138 -16.17 -8.78 -1.30
C GLU A 138 -15.48 -7.41 -1.18
N PRO A 139 -16.19 -6.38 -0.65
CA PRO A 139 -15.62 -5.05 -0.37
C PRO A 139 -14.77 -5.03 0.92
N GLU A 140 -14.18 -6.17 1.28
CA GLU A 140 -13.37 -6.36 2.49
C GLU A 140 -12.07 -7.10 2.16
N SER A 141 -11.11 -7.05 3.08
CA SER A 141 -9.86 -7.83 3.04
C SER A 141 -10.07 -9.33 3.32
N LEU A 142 -9.01 -10.11 3.13
CA LEU A 142 -8.93 -11.47 3.68
C LEU A 142 -8.53 -11.41 5.17
N GLY A 143 -8.44 -12.58 5.81
CA GLY A 143 -8.16 -12.71 7.25
C GLY A 143 -9.42 -12.81 8.10
N LYS A 144 -9.25 -13.15 9.38
CA LYS A 144 -10.34 -13.21 10.38
C LYS A 144 -10.86 -11.82 10.71
N GLU A 145 -9.93 -10.89 10.95
CA GLU A 145 -10.24 -9.47 11.01
C GLU A 145 -10.30 -8.89 9.59
N LYS A 146 -11.25 -7.98 9.38
CA LYS A 146 -11.58 -7.43 8.07
C LYS A 146 -11.29 -5.94 8.03
N LEU A 147 -10.70 -5.50 6.93
CA LEU A 147 -10.53 -4.11 6.57
C LEU A 147 -11.44 -3.79 5.39
N LEU A 148 -12.24 -2.74 5.50
CA LEU A 148 -13.06 -2.27 4.38
C LEU A 148 -12.16 -1.71 3.28
N VAL A 149 -12.44 -2.11 2.04
CA VAL A 149 -11.70 -1.65 0.86
C VAL A 149 -12.66 -1.15 -0.21
N SER A 150 -12.29 -0.07 -0.88
CA SER A 150 -12.96 0.41 -2.07
C SER A 150 -12.24 -0.09 -3.31
N ARG A 151 -12.97 -0.74 -4.22
CA ARG A 151 -12.38 -1.36 -5.41
C ARG A 151 -12.65 -0.53 -6.66
N LEU A 152 -11.73 -0.57 -7.62
CA LEU A 152 -11.95 0.02 -8.93
C LEU A 152 -13.15 -0.62 -9.65
N SER A 153 -13.44 -1.90 -9.38
CA SER A 153 -14.61 -2.62 -9.89
C SER A 153 -15.95 -2.01 -9.48
N SER A 154 -16.01 -1.19 -8.43
CA SER A 154 -17.22 -0.41 -8.09
C SER A 154 -17.52 0.68 -9.13
N SER A 155 -16.57 1.04 -10.00
CA SER A 155 -16.83 1.89 -11.16
C SER A 155 -17.49 1.07 -12.28
N PRO A 156 -18.66 1.48 -12.81
CA PRO A 156 -19.34 0.76 -13.89
C PRO A 156 -18.46 0.56 -15.14
N ARG A 157 -17.52 1.47 -15.40
CA ARG A 157 -16.58 1.41 -16.52
C ARG A 157 -15.47 0.37 -16.34
N PHE A 158 -15.15 0.00 -15.09
CA PHE A 158 -14.00 -0.83 -14.76
C PHE A 158 -14.36 -2.03 -13.87
N ARG A 159 -15.57 -2.58 -14.03
CA ARG A 159 -16.08 -3.74 -13.27
C ARG A 159 -15.12 -4.94 -13.23
N SER A 160 -14.34 -5.12 -14.30
CA SER A 160 -13.38 -6.21 -14.40
C SER A 160 -12.06 -5.96 -13.67
N TYR A 161 -11.89 -4.93 -12.82
CA TYR A 161 -10.61 -4.63 -12.16
C TYR A 161 -10.73 -4.62 -10.63
N ALA A 162 -11.18 -5.74 -10.05
CA ALA A 162 -11.44 -5.87 -8.62
C ALA A 162 -10.17 -5.95 -7.76
N GLU A 163 -9.04 -6.33 -8.36
CA GLU A 163 -7.73 -6.43 -7.72
C GLU A 163 -7.11 -5.07 -7.38
N ASN A 164 -7.57 -3.99 -8.03
CA ASN A 164 -7.19 -2.62 -7.72
C ASN A 164 -8.12 -2.10 -6.62
N ALA A 165 -7.60 -1.94 -5.41
CA ALA A 165 -8.36 -1.53 -4.24
C ALA A 165 -7.61 -0.46 -3.44
N HIS A 166 -8.34 0.40 -2.74
CA HIS A 166 -7.78 1.37 -1.82
C HIS A 166 -8.47 1.30 -0.46
N TRP A 167 -7.73 1.69 0.57
CA TRP A 167 -8.21 1.83 1.94
C TRP A 167 -7.42 2.94 2.63
N GLN A 168 -7.90 3.40 3.77
CA GLN A 168 -7.24 4.44 4.54
C GLN A 168 -7.06 3.99 5.98
N VAL A 169 -5.86 4.23 6.53
CA VAL A 169 -5.58 4.09 7.97
C VAL A 169 -4.99 5.42 8.43
N GLY A 170 -5.64 6.05 9.42
CA GLY A 170 -5.29 7.41 9.85
C GLY A 170 -5.30 8.40 8.68
N LYS A 171 -4.15 9.05 8.45
CA LYS A 171 -3.92 10.02 7.36
C LYS A 171 -3.11 9.45 6.20
N VAL A 172 -3.16 8.14 5.97
CA VAL A 172 -2.46 7.50 4.85
C VAL A 172 -3.44 6.72 3.97
N LEU A 173 -3.43 7.04 2.68
CA LEU A 173 -4.19 6.30 1.67
C LEU A 173 -3.31 5.19 1.09
N TYR A 174 -3.77 3.95 1.20
CA TYR A 174 -3.11 2.78 0.66
C TYR A 174 -3.85 2.29 -0.57
N ALA A 175 -3.13 1.78 -1.57
CA ALA A 175 -3.77 1.15 -2.72
C ALA A 175 -2.92 0.06 -3.37
N THR A 176 -3.61 -0.96 -3.89
CA THR A 176 -3.03 -1.92 -4.83
C THR A 176 -3.17 -1.42 -6.26
N ILE A 177 -2.19 -1.79 -7.10
CA ILE A 177 -2.22 -1.59 -8.54
C ILE A 177 -1.69 -2.83 -9.24
N ASN A 178 -2.50 -3.42 -10.12
CA ASN A 178 -2.10 -4.57 -10.91
C ASN A 178 -1.08 -4.18 -11.98
N LEU A 179 0.19 -4.43 -11.68
CA LEU A 179 1.36 -4.17 -12.52
C LEU A 179 2.27 -5.40 -12.47
N PRO A 180 1.98 -6.48 -13.21
CA PRO A 180 2.73 -7.72 -13.10
C PRO A 180 4.16 -7.57 -13.68
N ALA A 181 5.12 -8.29 -13.12
CA ALA A 181 6.36 -8.63 -13.80
C ALA A 181 6.12 -9.79 -14.79
N ALA A 182 6.92 -10.02 -15.84
CA ALA A 182 7.96 -9.18 -16.42
C ALA A 182 7.36 -8.13 -17.37
N ASN A 183 7.88 -6.90 -17.31
CA ASN A 183 7.53 -5.80 -18.22
C ASN A 183 6.02 -5.47 -18.34
N ASN A 184 5.29 -5.51 -17.22
CA ASN A 184 3.87 -5.17 -17.18
C ASN A 184 3.00 -6.06 -18.08
N ASN A 185 3.46 -7.28 -18.39
CA ASN A 185 2.86 -8.18 -19.38
C ASN A 185 2.75 -7.58 -20.80
N TYR A 186 3.61 -6.61 -21.15
CA TYR A 186 3.71 -6.14 -22.52
C TYR A 186 4.32 -7.22 -23.41
N LEU A 187 3.62 -7.61 -24.49
CA LEU A 187 4.11 -8.59 -25.45
C LEU A 187 4.55 -7.88 -26.74
N PRO A 188 5.78 -8.14 -27.24
CA PRO A 188 6.19 -7.66 -28.55
C PRO A 188 5.55 -8.53 -29.64
N ALA A 189 4.27 -8.28 -29.93
CA ALA A 189 3.50 -9.01 -30.95
C ALA A 189 3.09 -8.07 -32.09
N ALA A 190 2.94 -8.60 -33.29
CA ALA A 190 2.45 -7.86 -34.47
C ALA A 190 0.96 -7.45 -34.38
N GLY A 191 0.26 -7.86 -33.31
CA GLY A 191 -1.15 -7.57 -33.07
C GLY A 191 -1.38 -6.77 -31.79
N ARG A 192 -2.65 -6.52 -31.46
CA ARG A 192 -3.06 -5.71 -30.31
C ARG A 192 -2.73 -6.40 -28.98
N ASN A 193 -2.15 -5.64 -28.04
CA ASN A 193 -1.92 -6.08 -26.67
C ASN A 193 -3.13 -5.76 -25.79
N SER A 194 -4.31 -6.27 -26.16
CA SER A 194 -5.60 -5.80 -25.61
C SER A 194 -5.64 -5.80 -24.07
N GLU A 195 -5.14 -6.85 -23.42
CA GLU A 195 -5.08 -6.91 -21.95
C GLU A 195 -4.24 -5.77 -21.37
N TYR A 196 -2.99 -5.63 -21.81
CA TYR A 196 -2.08 -4.59 -21.34
C TYR A 196 -2.63 -3.18 -21.62
N GLU A 197 -3.18 -2.95 -22.81
CA GLU A 197 -3.73 -1.65 -23.22
C GLU A 197 -4.95 -1.27 -22.38
N ASP A 198 -5.90 -2.20 -22.22
CA ASP A 198 -7.13 -1.96 -21.45
C ASP A 198 -6.80 -1.77 -19.96
N ARG A 199 -5.88 -2.58 -19.42
CA ARG A 199 -5.40 -2.41 -18.04
C ARG A 199 -4.62 -1.11 -17.87
N ALA A 200 -3.85 -0.66 -18.85
CA ALA A 200 -3.18 0.64 -18.80
C ALA A 200 -4.19 1.80 -18.73
N VAL A 201 -5.33 1.70 -19.43
CA VAL A 201 -6.43 2.67 -19.31
C VAL A 201 -7.06 2.63 -17.91
N ALA A 202 -7.33 1.44 -17.38
CA ALA A 202 -7.89 1.26 -16.04
C ALA A 202 -6.96 1.80 -14.95
N ASN A 203 -5.68 1.44 -15.00
CA ASN A 203 -4.66 1.90 -14.06
C ASN A 203 -4.44 3.42 -14.15
N ARG A 204 -4.51 4.01 -15.35
CA ARG A 204 -4.45 5.46 -15.51
C ARG A 204 -5.62 6.15 -14.83
N PHE A 205 -6.84 5.66 -15.03
CA PHE A 205 -8.02 6.17 -14.33
C PHE A 205 -7.87 6.01 -12.82
N TRP A 206 -7.41 4.84 -12.37
CA TRP A 206 -7.23 4.50 -10.97
C TRP A 206 -6.29 5.45 -10.26
N LEU A 207 -5.08 5.68 -10.80
CA LEU A 207 -4.12 6.62 -10.22
C LEU A 207 -4.69 8.04 -10.13
N ASN A 208 -5.42 8.50 -11.15
CA ASN A 208 -6.06 9.82 -11.08
C ASN A 208 -7.12 9.88 -9.96
N ARG A 209 -7.91 8.81 -9.79
CA ARG A 209 -8.91 8.70 -8.73
C ARG A 209 -8.25 8.72 -7.35
N LEU A 210 -7.20 7.92 -7.13
CA LEU A 210 -6.48 7.84 -5.85
C LEU A 210 -5.93 9.20 -5.43
N PHE A 211 -5.26 9.91 -6.32
CA PHE A 211 -4.70 11.22 -5.98
C PHE A 211 -5.76 12.33 -5.86
N ALA A 212 -6.92 12.17 -6.48
CA ALA A 212 -8.07 13.05 -6.21
C ALA A 212 -8.63 12.83 -4.80
N ILE A 213 -8.81 11.57 -4.39
CA ILE A 213 -9.20 11.19 -3.02
C ILE A 213 -8.18 11.71 -2.01
N ALA A 214 -6.89 11.45 -2.23
CA ALA A 214 -5.82 11.90 -1.34
C ALA A 214 -5.84 13.43 -1.11
N LYS A 215 -6.11 14.21 -2.16
CA LYS A 215 -6.24 15.67 -2.05
C LYS A 215 -7.52 16.11 -1.35
N GLN A 216 -8.64 15.45 -1.65
CA GLN A 216 -9.94 15.73 -1.04
C GLN A 216 -9.92 15.46 0.47
N ASP A 217 -9.39 14.31 0.85
CA ASP A 217 -9.38 13.81 2.24
C ASP A 217 -8.19 14.37 3.04
N LYS A 218 -7.30 15.11 2.37
CA LYS A 218 -6.11 15.76 2.93
C LYS A 218 -5.26 14.75 3.70
N VAL A 219 -4.97 13.62 3.05
CA VAL A 219 -4.07 12.60 3.58
C VAL A 219 -2.62 13.11 3.50
N ASP A 220 -1.79 12.67 4.43
CA ASP A 220 -0.37 13.05 4.52
C ASP A 220 0.50 12.17 3.64
N ALA A 221 0.03 10.97 3.29
CA ALA A 221 0.74 10.10 2.37
C ALA A 221 -0.16 9.18 1.52
N VAL A 222 0.41 8.73 0.40
CA VAL A 222 -0.15 7.69 -0.47
C VAL A 222 0.86 6.54 -0.57
N VAL A 223 0.42 5.30 -0.38
CA VAL A 223 1.25 4.10 -0.58
C VAL A 223 0.65 3.24 -1.70
N LEU A 224 1.47 2.91 -2.69
CA LEU A 224 1.08 2.10 -3.86
C LEU A 224 1.81 0.77 -3.83
N PHE A 225 1.07 -0.35 -3.87
CA PHE A 225 1.62 -1.71 -3.93
C PHE A 225 1.39 -2.33 -5.30
N GLY A 226 2.45 -2.81 -5.95
CA GLY A 226 2.37 -3.62 -7.17
C GLY A 226 3.62 -4.49 -7.30
N GLU A 227 3.61 -5.50 -8.17
CA GLU A 227 4.77 -6.40 -8.29
C GLU A 227 5.91 -5.79 -9.11
N GLY A 228 5.56 -5.22 -10.26
CA GLY A 228 6.51 -4.85 -11.30
C GLY A 228 7.44 -3.73 -10.85
N ASN A 229 8.73 -3.90 -11.14
CA ASN A 229 9.75 -2.89 -10.89
C ASN A 229 9.52 -1.65 -11.76
N MET A 230 8.63 -0.77 -11.30
CA MET A 230 8.28 0.45 -12.01
C MET A 230 9.47 1.41 -12.09
N GLN A 231 10.43 1.29 -11.15
CA GLN A 231 11.55 2.22 -10.96
C GLN A 231 11.07 3.68 -10.88
N PRO A 232 10.21 4.05 -9.92
CA PRO A 232 9.57 5.36 -9.87
C PRO A 232 10.57 6.53 -9.75
N LEU A 233 11.79 6.26 -9.30
CA LEU A 233 12.88 7.23 -9.18
C LEU A 233 13.73 7.34 -10.46
N LEU A 234 13.46 6.55 -11.50
CA LEU A 234 14.15 6.67 -12.77
C LEU A 234 13.76 7.98 -13.47
N GLN A 235 14.73 8.86 -13.71
CA GLN A 235 14.50 10.05 -14.53
C GLN A 235 14.52 9.67 -16.00
N PRO A 236 13.65 10.30 -16.83
CA PRO A 236 13.85 10.25 -18.27
C PRO A 236 15.21 10.85 -18.62
N ALA A 237 15.89 10.25 -19.59
CA ALA A 237 17.11 10.81 -20.13
C ALA A 237 16.81 12.19 -20.74
N ASN A 238 17.57 13.22 -20.38
CA ASN A 238 17.44 14.56 -20.92
C ASN A 238 18.80 15.13 -21.38
N GLY A 239 18.75 16.04 -22.35
CA GLY A 239 19.94 16.72 -22.88
C GLY A 239 21.02 15.77 -23.45
N LEU A 240 22.29 16.10 -23.22
CA LEU A 240 23.44 15.29 -23.63
C LEU A 240 23.38 13.84 -23.09
N ARG A 241 22.75 13.62 -21.94
CA ARG A 241 22.60 12.29 -21.36
C ARG A 241 21.64 11.39 -22.16
N ALA A 242 20.65 11.97 -22.83
CA ALA A 242 19.77 11.25 -23.76
C ALA A 242 20.50 10.85 -25.04
N LEU A 243 21.41 11.70 -25.53
CA LEU A 243 22.25 11.43 -26.70
C LEU A 243 23.28 10.31 -26.45
N LEU A 244 23.72 10.15 -25.20
CA LEU A 244 24.70 9.13 -24.79
C LEU A 244 24.07 7.80 -24.35
N GLN A 245 22.76 7.78 -24.09
CA GLN A 245 22.08 6.54 -23.72
C GLN A 245 21.71 5.75 -24.97
N ARG A 246 22.15 4.49 -25.03
CA ARG A 246 21.61 3.54 -26.01
C ARG A 246 20.10 3.45 -25.81
N THR A 247 19.33 3.62 -26.89
CA THR A 247 17.89 3.40 -26.87
C THR A 247 17.63 2.01 -26.25
N PRO A 248 16.78 1.91 -25.20
CA PRO A 248 16.46 0.62 -24.61
C PRO A 248 16.00 -0.35 -25.70
N THR A 249 16.52 -1.58 -25.70
CA THR A 249 16.28 -2.59 -26.73
C THR A 249 14.87 -3.22 -26.66
N GLY A 250 13.88 -2.50 -26.12
CA GLY A 250 12.51 -2.98 -25.96
C GLY A 250 11.58 -1.90 -25.41
N HIS A 251 10.27 -2.08 -25.63
CA HIS A 251 9.24 -1.20 -25.09
C HIS A 251 9.17 -1.33 -23.57
N ASP A 252 9.28 -0.22 -22.85
CA ASP A 252 9.11 -0.17 -21.40
C ASP A 252 7.61 -0.10 -21.06
N GLY A 253 7.06 -1.25 -20.64
CA GLY A 253 5.64 -1.40 -20.27
C GLY A 253 5.24 -0.67 -18.98
N PHE A 254 6.21 -0.18 -18.20
CA PHE A 254 5.96 0.60 -17.00
C PHE A 254 6.06 2.11 -17.22
N ALA A 255 6.63 2.56 -18.34
CA ALA A 255 6.98 3.96 -18.57
C ALA A 255 5.79 4.93 -18.41
N ASN A 256 4.61 4.57 -18.91
CA ASN A 256 3.41 5.41 -18.79
C ASN A 256 2.98 5.56 -17.33
N THR A 257 2.90 4.45 -16.60
CA THR A 257 2.51 4.43 -15.19
C THR A 257 3.54 5.16 -14.33
N ARG A 258 4.84 4.92 -14.57
CA ARG A 258 5.94 5.63 -13.90
C ARG A 258 5.81 7.14 -14.05
N ARG A 259 5.65 7.64 -15.28
CA ARG A 259 5.48 9.07 -15.54
C ARG A 259 4.26 9.64 -14.83
N GLN A 260 3.15 8.91 -14.81
CA GLN A 260 1.94 9.36 -14.12
C GLN A 260 2.16 9.46 -12.61
N VAL A 261 2.78 8.45 -11.98
CA VAL A 261 3.10 8.49 -10.54
C VAL A 261 4.01 9.67 -10.22
N GLN A 262 5.07 9.89 -11.02
CA GLN A 262 5.96 11.05 -10.86
C GLN A 262 5.22 12.39 -10.95
N GLN A 263 4.33 12.54 -11.93
CA GLN A 263 3.53 13.75 -12.11
C GLN A 263 2.53 13.98 -10.97
N GLN A 264 1.93 12.91 -10.46
CA GLN A 264 0.99 13.01 -9.34
C GLN A 264 1.73 13.33 -8.04
N ALA A 265 2.87 12.69 -7.78
CA ALA A 265 3.74 12.97 -6.64
C ALA A 265 4.18 14.44 -6.63
N ALA A 266 4.65 14.98 -7.76
CA ALA A 266 5.06 16.38 -7.86
C ALA A 266 3.93 17.40 -7.55
N LYS A 267 2.67 17.00 -7.69
CA LYS A 267 1.48 17.83 -7.41
C LYS A 267 0.83 17.52 -6.06
N PHE A 268 1.35 16.53 -5.33
CA PHE A 268 0.83 16.10 -4.05
C PHE A 268 1.70 16.67 -2.94
N LYS A 269 1.08 17.27 -1.92
CA LYS A 269 1.81 17.93 -0.82
C LYS A 269 2.42 16.92 0.16
N GLY A 270 1.85 15.73 0.24
CA GLY A 270 2.31 14.64 1.11
C GLY A 270 3.36 13.75 0.46
N GLN A 271 3.71 12.67 1.15
CA GLN A 271 4.65 11.65 0.66
C GLN A 271 3.95 10.59 -0.20
N VAL A 272 4.64 10.10 -1.22
CA VAL A 272 4.19 8.98 -2.05
C VAL A 272 5.21 7.86 -1.92
N LEU A 273 4.82 6.71 -1.40
CA LEU A 273 5.67 5.52 -1.35
C LEU A 273 5.19 4.49 -2.37
N VAL A 274 6.06 4.07 -3.28
CA VAL A 274 5.81 2.94 -4.17
C VAL A 274 6.53 1.73 -3.62
N VAL A 275 5.79 0.65 -3.40
CA VAL A 275 6.30 -0.62 -2.89
C VAL A 275 6.17 -1.68 -3.98
N ASP A 276 7.27 -2.38 -4.26
CA ASP A 276 7.27 -3.52 -5.15
C ASP A 276 8.01 -4.75 -4.62
N SER A 277 7.88 -5.86 -5.32
CA SER A 277 8.53 -7.14 -4.99
C SER A 277 9.65 -7.50 -5.97
N ALA A 278 10.25 -6.48 -6.62
CA ALA A 278 11.39 -6.67 -7.48
C ALA A 278 12.55 -7.34 -6.73
N GLY A 279 13.28 -8.21 -7.42
CA GLY A 279 14.47 -8.86 -6.85
C GLY A 279 15.52 -7.83 -6.45
N LEU A 280 16.06 -7.98 -5.25
CA LEU A 280 17.17 -7.16 -4.75
C LEU A 280 18.51 -7.78 -5.19
N PRO A 281 19.57 -6.97 -5.35
CA PRO A 281 20.92 -7.50 -5.52
C PRO A 281 21.31 -8.40 -4.34
N LYS A 282 22.22 -9.34 -4.59
CA LYS A 282 22.71 -10.27 -3.56
C LYS A 282 23.21 -9.47 -2.34
N GLU A 283 22.83 -9.92 -1.14
CA GLU A 283 23.19 -9.31 0.17
C GLU A 283 22.57 -7.92 0.45
N SER A 284 21.79 -7.35 -0.47
CA SER A 284 21.08 -6.09 -0.21
C SER A 284 19.84 -6.32 0.64
N LYS A 285 19.66 -5.47 1.65
CA LYS A 285 18.44 -5.43 2.47
C LYS A 285 17.44 -4.44 1.87
N PRO A 286 16.13 -4.66 2.06
CA PRO A 286 15.12 -3.66 1.69
C PRO A 286 15.41 -2.32 2.37
N ALA A 287 15.34 -1.24 1.60
CA ALA A 287 15.51 0.13 2.07
C ALA A 287 14.54 1.04 1.31
N ILE A 288 14.09 2.12 1.96
CA ILE A 288 13.28 3.14 1.28
C ILE A 288 14.24 4.18 0.69
N GLU A 289 14.30 4.23 -0.63
CA GLU A 289 15.01 5.29 -1.36
C GLU A 289 14.07 6.46 -1.62
N TRP A 290 14.50 7.68 -1.33
CA TRP A 290 13.68 8.89 -1.49
C TRP A 290 14.27 9.85 -2.52
N ARG A 291 13.38 10.48 -3.29
CA ARG A 291 13.68 11.71 -4.03
C ARG A 291 12.54 12.71 -3.86
N GLY A 292 12.81 13.80 -3.16
CA GLY A 292 11.76 14.75 -2.78
C GLY A 292 10.70 14.03 -1.95
N ASN A 293 9.44 14.08 -2.39
CA ASN A 293 8.33 13.40 -1.72
C ASN A 293 7.99 12.02 -2.32
N LEU A 294 8.76 11.51 -3.28
CA LEU A 294 8.54 10.19 -3.90
C LEU A 294 9.57 9.20 -3.37
N GLY A 295 9.08 8.13 -2.74
CA GLY A 295 9.85 7.03 -2.17
C GLY A 295 9.64 5.73 -2.94
N HIS A 296 10.64 4.85 -2.90
CA HIS A 296 10.60 3.52 -3.50
C HIS A 296 11.14 2.48 -2.51
N LEU A 297 10.41 1.38 -2.36
CA LEU A 297 10.79 0.22 -1.56
C LEU A 297 10.60 -1.05 -2.37
N SER A 298 11.68 -1.78 -2.63
CA SER A 298 11.61 -3.14 -3.15
C SER A 298 11.84 -4.15 -2.03
N VAL A 299 10.91 -5.08 -1.82
CA VAL A 299 11.01 -6.07 -0.72
C VAL A 299 11.73 -7.36 -1.12
N GLY A 300 11.77 -7.69 -2.42
CA GLY A 300 12.42 -8.90 -2.93
C GLY A 300 11.90 -10.19 -2.26
N THR A 301 12.82 -10.93 -1.64
CA THR A 301 12.55 -12.19 -0.91
C THR A 301 12.27 -11.99 0.58
N HIS A 302 12.13 -10.75 1.03
CA HIS A 302 11.98 -10.44 2.45
C HIS A 302 10.52 -10.18 2.80
N ALA A 303 10.21 -10.39 4.08
CA ALA A 303 9.03 -9.84 4.72
C ALA A 303 9.47 -8.67 5.62
N VAL A 304 8.82 -7.51 5.48
CA VAL A 304 9.23 -6.26 6.14
C VAL A 304 8.06 -5.63 6.88
N GLU A 305 8.36 -5.05 8.04
CA GLU A 305 7.45 -4.16 8.76
C GLU A 305 7.71 -2.72 8.33
N VAL A 306 6.65 -1.95 8.10
CA VAL A 306 6.72 -0.50 7.93
C VAL A 306 5.93 0.14 9.06
N ARG A 307 6.63 0.98 9.83
CA ARG A 307 6.05 1.83 10.86
C ARG A 307 5.67 3.16 10.25
N VAL A 308 4.44 3.58 10.51
CA VAL A 308 3.90 4.83 10.03
C VAL A 308 3.80 5.79 11.20
N ALA A 309 4.50 6.91 11.12
CA ALA A 309 4.42 7.94 12.14
C ALA A 309 3.15 8.77 11.94
N GLY A 310 2.43 9.07 13.03
CA GLY A 310 1.24 9.93 12.99
C GLY A 310 1.52 11.39 12.63
N LYS A 311 2.78 11.85 12.74
CA LYS A 311 3.23 13.21 12.36
C LYS A 311 4.76 13.28 12.22
N GLY A 312 5.28 14.06 11.26
CA GLY A 312 6.72 14.36 11.12
C GLY A 312 7.24 14.30 9.68
N GLU A 313 8.53 14.63 9.46
CA GLU A 313 9.15 14.59 8.13
C GLU A 313 9.35 13.17 7.57
N LYS A 314 9.43 12.16 8.44
CA LYS A 314 9.59 10.75 8.06
C LYS A 314 8.31 10.00 8.38
N VAL A 315 7.37 9.94 7.44
CA VAL A 315 6.10 9.22 7.63
C VAL A 315 6.33 7.72 7.67
N PHE A 316 7.32 7.19 6.93
CA PHE A 316 7.59 5.75 6.83
C PHE A 316 8.97 5.40 7.36
N VAL A 317 9.04 4.42 8.26
CA VAL A 317 10.28 3.85 8.79
C VAL A 317 10.21 2.33 8.68
N LEU A 318 11.24 1.70 8.12
CA LEU A 318 11.33 0.24 8.11
C LEU A 318 11.64 -0.27 9.51
N GLY A 319 10.84 -1.23 9.97
CA GLY A 319 11.13 -2.03 11.16
C GLY A 319 12.21 -3.08 10.90
N GLU A 320 12.56 -3.83 11.95
CA GLU A 320 13.36 -5.05 11.75
C GLU A 320 12.54 -6.08 10.95
N GLY A 321 13.19 -6.86 10.09
CA GLY A 321 12.50 -7.78 9.19
C GLY A 321 11.63 -8.80 9.92
N LEU A 322 10.48 -9.16 9.32
CA LEU A 322 9.64 -10.27 9.75
C LEU A 322 10.42 -11.57 9.47
N ARG A 323 10.50 -12.49 10.43
CA ARG A 323 11.40 -13.67 10.34
C ARG A 323 10.73 -14.86 9.66
#